data_AF-A0AAV6YHU6-F1
#
_entry.id   AF-A0AAV6YHU6-F1
#
_cell.length_a   1.000
_cell.length_b   1.000
_cell.length_c   1.000
_cell.angle_alpha   90.00
_cell.angle_beta   90.00
_cell.angle_gamma   90.00
#
_symmetry.space_group_name_H-M   'P 1'
#
loop_
_entity.id
_entity.type
_entity.pdbx_description
1 polymer ?
#
loop_
_entity_poly.entity_id
_entity_poly.type
_entity_poly.pdbx_seq_one_letter_code
_entity_poly.pdbx_strand_id
1 'polypeptide(L)'
;MAKTVCLLGAGGGACLASLVDNGSVESLRYYLSRRTLIEMLRDRGYVVANMKAELCRTLADFRHAFGDKPEAERLRLLANHVSHPSRKKASVEDAFLCTLISVYCGSYQYTMAPYSSVISMFVCLFFLQILVIFCGTLEIRKRNMVGILSQIVNKETLDRVILILQSKMNSYARKVLAEYPVKVETFQITELLVNITKHFLEPKHEILTPEEKQKLLSKYNIEDKQLPKMVEDDAIARYYGVEKGQVVKVTCGGAITSSLVTYRCVV
;
A
#
# COMPACT_ATOMS: atom_id res chain seq x y z
N MET A 1 -8.97 39.20 -15.26
CA MET A 1 -7.84 39.35 -16.20
C MET A 1 -7.17 38.00 -16.39
N ALA A 2 -7.57 37.28 -17.43
CA ALA A 2 -6.92 36.04 -17.85
C ALA A 2 -5.72 36.40 -18.73
N LYS A 3 -4.53 35.89 -18.43
CA LYS A 3 -3.39 35.96 -19.35
C LYS A 3 -3.36 34.69 -20.19
N THR A 4 -3.89 34.83 -21.40
CA THR A 4 -3.61 34.00 -22.57
C THR A 4 -2.11 34.03 -22.86
N VAL A 5 -1.48 32.86 -22.94
CA VAL A 5 -0.19 32.69 -23.63
C VAL A 5 -0.48 31.86 -24.88
N CYS A 6 -0.47 32.54 -26.03
CA CYS A 6 -0.48 31.90 -27.33
C CYS A 6 0.87 31.22 -27.57
N LEU A 7 0.85 29.95 -27.97
CA LEU A 7 1.89 29.34 -28.78
C LEU A 7 1.24 28.87 -30.08
N LEU A 8 1.46 29.65 -31.14
CA LEU A 8 1.23 29.24 -32.52
C LEU A 8 2.46 28.45 -32.98
N GLY A 9 2.24 27.22 -33.43
CA GLY A 9 3.23 26.37 -34.08
C GLY A 9 2.54 25.22 -34.79
N ALA A 10 2.74 25.14 -36.10
CA ALA A 10 2.05 24.28 -37.07
C ALA A 10 2.01 22.77 -36.71
N GLY A 11 0.91 22.10 -37.06
CA GLY A 11 0.83 20.64 -37.02
C GLY A 11 -0.58 20.12 -37.25
N GLY A 12 -0.73 19.13 -38.14
CA GLY A 12 -2.00 18.62 -38.65
C GLY A 12 -3.04 18.29 -37.58
N GLY A 13 -4.31 18.42 -37.97
CA GLY A 13 -5.47 18.16 -37.14
C GLY A 13 -5.48 16.73 -36.59
N ALA A 14 -4.91 16.54 -35.41
CA ALA A 14 -5.31 15.46 -34.52
C ALA A 14 -6.62 15.92 -33.87
N CYS A 15 -7.75 15.48 -34.45
CA CYS A 15 -9.07 15.67 -33.89
C CYS A 15 -9.06 15.28 -32.40
N LEU A 16 -9.62 16.15 -31.54
CA LEU A 16 -9.87 15.90 -30.11
C LEU A 16 -10.66 14.60 -29.83
N ALA A 17 -11.23 13.98 -30.88
CA ALA A 17 -11.90 12.68 -30.83
C ALA A 17 -10.96 11.50 -30.47
N SER A 18 -9.64 11.62 -30.62
CA SER A 18 -8.68 10.58 -30.18
C SER A 18 -8.43 10.57 -28.67
N LEU A 19 -8.94 11.58 -27.94
CA LEU A 19 -8.91 11.65 -26.48
C LEU A 19 -10.21 11.12 -25.85
N VAL A 20 -11.19 10.70 -26.64
CA VAL A 20 -12.36 10.00 -26.11
C VAL A 20 -11.99 8.54 -25.91
N ASP A 21 -11.73 8.23 -24.66
CA ASP A 21 -11.35 6.92 -24.20
C ASP A 21 -12.52 5.92 -24.41
N ASN A 22 -12.50 5.17 -25.52
CA ASN A 22 -13.59 4.29 -25.96
C ASN A 22 -13.74 2.99 -25.14
N GLY A 23 -12.89 2.74 -24.16
CA GLY A 23 -12.95 1.49 -23.40
C GLY A 23 -13.93 1.54 -22.24
N SER A 24 -14.15 0.38 -21.64
CA SER A 24 -15.13 0.20 -20.57
C SER A 24 -14.78 1.03 -19.33
N VAL A 25 -15.79 1.67 -18.72
CA VAL A 25 -15.68 2.37 -17.43
C VAL A 25 -15.10 1.47 -16.33
N GLU A 26 -15.34 0.16 -16.42
CA GLU A 26 -14.82 -0.83 -15.48
C GLU A 26 -13.29 -0.94 -15.57
N SER A 27 -12.72 -1.00 -16.78
CA SER A 27 -11.26 -1.03 -16.95
C SER A 27 -10.58 0.20 -16.36
N LEU A 28 -11.21 1.37 -16.48
CA LEU A 28 -10.72 2.62 -15.90
C LEU A 28 -10.74 2.56 -14.37
N ARG A 29 -11.82 2.04 -13.76
CA ARG A 29 -11.90 1.87 -12.29
C ARG A 29 -10.82 0.95 -11.76
N TYR A 30 -10.59 -0.20 -12.41
CA TYR A 30 -9.52 -1.12 -12.03
C TYR A 30 -8.14 -0.51 -12.23
N TYR A 31 -7.92 0.24 -13.32
CA TYR A 31 -6.67 0.94 -13.57
C TYR A 31 -6.35 1.97 -12.48
N LEU A 32 -7.30 2.87 -12.17
CA LEU A 32 -7.13 3.90 -11.16
C LEU A 32 -6.93 3.30 -9.77
N SER A 33 -7.80 2.36 -9.37
CA SER A 33 -7.69 1.70 -8.07
C SER A 33 -6.38 0.95 -7.91
N ARG A 34 -5.92 0.22 -8.92
CA ARG A 34 -4.63 -0.48 -8.92
C ARG A 34 -3.46 0.49 -8.79
N ARG A 35 -3.49 1.64 -9.50
CA ARG A 35 -2.46 2.67 -9.37
C ARG A 35 -2.41 3.25 -7.96
N THR A 36 -3.54 3.69 -7.41
CA THR A 36 -3.63 4.20 -6.04
C THR A 36 -3.16 3.16 -5.03
N LEU A 37 -3.46 1.89 -5.25
CA LEU A 37 -3.05 0.82 -4.33
C LEU A 37 -1.55 0.60 -4.36
N ILE A 38 -0.91 0.64 -5.53
CA ILE A 38 0.55 0.55 -5.63
C ILE A 38 1.21 1.75 -4.95
N GLU A 39 0.64 2.95 -5.06
CA GLU A 39 1.10 4.13 -4.32
C GLU A 39 0.94 3.94 -2.80
N MET A 40 -0.21 3.45 -2.35
CA MET A 40 -0.46 3.14 -0.93
C MET A 40 0.53 2.11 -0.39
N LEU A 41 0.81 1.05 -1.14
CA LEU A 41 1.82 0.05 -0.76
C LEU A 41 3.21 0.67 -0.65
N ARG A 42 3.54 1.62 -1.53
CA ARG A 42 4.79 2.39 -1.47
C ARG A 42 4.92 3.17 -0.17
N ASP A 43 3.87 3.91 0.17
CA ASP A 43 3.84 4.79 1.33
C ASP A 43 3.92 3.99 2.64
N ARG A 44 3.42 2.75 2.62
CA ARG A 44 3.55 1.77 3.70
C ARG A 44 4.93 1.08 3.78
N GLY A 45 5.82 1.30 2.81
CA GLY A 45 7.15 0.68 2.79
C GLY A 45 7.22 -0.72 2.16
N TYR A 46 6.25 -1.07 1.30
CA TYR A 46 6.28 -2.29 0.50
C TYR A 46 6.82 -2.02 -0.90
N VAL A 47 7.57 -2.99 -1.43
CA VAL A 47 8.04 -3.03 -2.82
C VAL A 47 7.24 -4.08 -3.59
N VAL A 48 6.62 -3.62 -4.67
CA VAL A 48 5.97 -4.47 -5.66
C VAL A 48 6.99 -4.78 -6.77
N ALA A 49 7.02 -6.02 -7.25
CA ALA A 49 7.80 -6.35 -8.44
C ALA A 49 7.38 -5.43 -9.60
N ASN A 50 8.36 -4.82 -10.30
CA ASN A 50 8.11 -3.89 -11.40
C ASN A 50 7.25 -2.66 -11.04
N MET A 51 7.27 -2.23 -9.78
CA MET A 51 6.51 -1.06 -9.29
C MET A 51 6.60 0.17 -10.20
N LYS A 52 7.82 0.49 -10.69
CA LYS A 52 8.03 1.64 -11.58
C LYS A 52 7.30 1.49 -12.90
N ALA A 53 7.32 0.29 -13.50
CA ALA A 53 6.63 0.02 -14.75
C ALA A 53 5.10 0.10 -14.57
N GLU A 54 4.57 -0.45 -13.47
CA GLU A 54 3.13 -0.40 -13.20
C GLU A 54 2.62 1.03 -12.92
N LEU A 55 3.40 1.87 -12.22
CA LEU A 55 3.04 3.27 -11.98
C LEU A 55 3.09 4.13 -13.25
N CYS A 56 4.03 3.83 -14.15
CA CYS A 56 4.18 4.54 -15.43
C CYS A 56 3.23 4.01 -16.52
N ARG A 57 2.52 2.91 -16.27
CA ARG A 57 1.65 2.26 -17.25
C ARG A 57 0.52 3.18 -17.70
N THR A 58 0.30 3.31 -18.99
CA THR A 58 -0.85 4.04 -19.53
C THR A 58 -2.13 3.21 -19.44
N LEU A 59 -3.29 3.86 -19.54
CA LEU A 59 -4.57 3.15 -19.57
C LEU A 59 -4.71 2.25 -20.81
N ALA A 60 -4.17 2.68 -21.95
CA ALA A 60 -4.14 1.88 -23.17
C ALA A 60 -3.32 0.59 -22.97
N ASP A 61 -2.12 0.70 -22.37
CA ASP A 61 -1.28 -0.47 -22.07
C ASP A 61 -1.91 -1.40 -21.04
N PHE A 62 -2.69 -0.84 -20.11
CA PHE A 62 -3.46 -1.62 -19.14
C PHE A 62 -4.54 -2.45 -19.84
N ARG A 63 -5.33 -1.84 -20.73
CA ARG A 63 -6.35 -2.56 -21.52
C ARG A 63 -5.73 -3.57 -22.47
N HIS A 64 -4.55 -3.30 -23.02
CA HIS A 64 -3.87 -4.29 -23.86
C HIS A 64 -3.49 -5.56 -23.08
N ALA A 65 -3.04 -5.42 -21.82
CA ALA A 65 -2.65 -6.58 -21.01
C ALA A 65 -3.82 -7.31 -20.32
N PHE A 66 -4.82 -6.56 -19.85
CA PHE A 66 -5.91 -7.11 -19.04
C PHE A 66 -7.26 -7.14 -19.76
N GLY A 67 -7.37 -6.53 -20.94
CA GLY A 67 -8.61 -6.39 -21.70
C GLY A 67 -9.48 -5.21 -21.25
N ASP A 68 -10.54 -4.94 -22.02
CA ASP A 68 -11.55 -3.92 -21.67
C ASP A 68 -12.43 -4.34 -20.48
N LYS A 69 -12.54 -5.65 -20.23
CA LYS A 69 -13.25 -6.21 -19.08
C LYS A 69 -12.28 -7.13 -18.33
N PRO A 70 -11.43 -6.56 -17.46
CA PRO A 70 -10.44 -7.36 -16.76
C PRO A 70 -11.10 -8.31 -15.76
N GLU A 71 -10.64 -9.55 -15.75
CA GLU A 71 -11.01 -10.52 -14.71
C GLU A 71 -10.30 -10.15 -13.40
N ALA A 72 -11.07 -9.98 -12.33
CA ALA A 72 -10.54 -9.53 -11.04
C ALA A 72 -9.42 -10.45 -10.50
N GLU A 73 -9.48 -11.76 -10.78
CA GLU A 73 -8.47 -12.71 -10.34
C GLU A 73 -7.09 -12.48 -10.96
N ARG A 74 -7.02 -11.95 -12.19
CA ARG A 74 -5.76 -11.62 -12.88
C ARG A 74 -5.11 -10.35 -12.34
N LEU A 75 -5.83 -9.55 -11.57
CA LEU A 75 -5.34 -8.29 -11.02
C LEU A 75 -4.63 -8.45 -9.66
N ARG A 76 -4.45 -9.68 -9.17
CA ARG A 76 -3.75 -9.95 -7.90
C ARG A 76 -2.34 -9.34 -7.89
N LEU A 77 -1.95 -8.82 -6.74
CA LEU A 77 -0.61 -8.27 -6.51
C LEU A 77 -0.01 -8.91 -5.26
N LEU A 78 1.27 -9.27 -5.34
CA LEU A 78 2.07 -9.67 -4.19
C LEU A 78 3.17 -8.62 -4.00
N ALA A 79 3.31 -8.11 -2.78
CA ALA A 79 4.28 -7.09 -2.43
C ALA A 79 5.13 -7.57 -1.26
N ASN A 80 6.43 -7.29 -1.30
CA ASN A 80 7.36 -7.65 -0.24
C ASN A 80 7.68 -6.40 0.60
N HIS A 81 7.72 -6.53 1.92
CA HIS A 81 8.11 -5.43 2.79
C HIS A 81 9.61 -5.12 2.62
N VAL A 82 10.00 -3.85 2.56
CA VAL A 82 11.42 -3.43 2.38
C VAL A 82 12.26 -3.65 3.65
N SER A 83 11.71 -3.32 4.82
CA SER A 83 12.21 -3.69 6.16
C SER A 83 11.29 -3.03 7.21
N HIS A 84 10.84 -3.79 8.20
CA HIS A 84 9.73 -3.44 9.11
C HIS A 84 9.92 -2.10 9.86
N PRO A 85 8.95 -1.16 9.87
CA PRO A 85 9.04 0.08 10.66
C PRO A 85 8.91 -0.12 12.19
N SER A 86 8.36 -1.24 12.65
CA SER A 86 8.26 -1.58 14.08
C SER A 86 9.56 -2.11 14.70
N ARG A 87 10.63 -2.28 13.90
CA ARG A 87 11.99 -2.55 14.38
C ARG A 87 12.98 -1.59 13.72
N LYS A 88 12.99 -0.31 14.12
CA LYS A 88 14.11 0.63 13.88
C LYS A 88 15.42 0.23 14.62
N LYS A 89 15.64 -1.06 14.85
CA LYS A 89 16.88 -1.64 15.35
C LYS A 89 17.21 -2.87 14.50
N ALA A 90 17.58 -2.63 13.26
CA ALA A 90 18.68 -3.36 12.66
C ALA A 90 19.80 -2.33 12.55
N SER A 91 20.90 -2.59 13.23
CA SER A 91 22.12 -1.81 13.17
C SER A 91 22.53 -1.62 11.72
N VAL A 92 23.16 -0.50 11.40
CA VAL A 92 23.73 -0.19 10.07
C VAL A 92 24.68 -1.32 9.57
N GLU A 93 25.15 -2.19 10.46
CA GLU A 93 25.96 -3.38 10.18
C GLU A 93 25.18 -4.51 9.47
N ASP A 94 23.84 -4.62 9.64
CA ASP A 94 23.03 -5.71 9.08
C ASP A 94 22.68 -5.50 7.61
N ALA A 95 22.65 -4.25 7.14
CA ALA A 95 22.40 -3.89 5.74
C ALA A 95 23.66 -4.04 4.86
N PHE A 96 24.85 -3.88 5.45
CA PHE A 96 26.12 -4.05 4.74
C PHE A 96 26.38 -5.52 4.35
N LEU A 97 25.94 -6.47 5.18
CA LEU A 97 26.15 -7.89 4.92
C LEU A 97 25.36 -8.40 3.71
N CYS A 98 24.11 -7.95 3.51
CA CYS A 98 23.30 -8.32 2.34
C CYS A 98 23.86 -7.78 1.01
N THR A 99 24.48 -6.60 1.03
CA THR A 99 25.09 -6.01 -0.17
C THR A 99 26.41 -6.71 -0.52
N LEU A 100 27.20 -7.09 0.49
CA LEU A 100 28.44 -7.86 0.32
C LEU A 100 28.17 -9.29 -0.21
N ILE A 101 27.12 -9.97 0.25
CA ILE A 101 26.76 -11.32 -0.22
C ILE A 101 26.35 -11.31 -1.71
N SER A 102 25.73 -10.23 -2.19
CA SER A 102 25.35 -10.08 -3.60
C SER A 102 26.54 -9.83 -4.53
N VAL A 103 27.61 -9.19 -4.02
CA VAL A 103 28.84 -8.89 -4.79
C VAL A 103 29.82 -10.07 -4.79
N TYR A 104 29.90 -10.84 -3.69
CA TYR A 104 30.85 -11.95 -3.57
C TYR A 104 30.35 -13.30 -4.12
N CYS A 105 29.07 -13.44 -4.49
CA CYS A 105 28.55 -14.67 -5.10
C CYS A 105 28.74 -14.74 -6.64
N GLY A 106 29.55 -13.85 -7.22
CA GLY A 106 29.84 -13.81 -8.67
C GLY A 106 31.14 -14.48 -9.11
N SER A 107 32.06 -14.78 -8.19
CA SER A 107 33.38 -15.27 -8.55
C SER A 107 33.93 -16.13 -7.42
N TYR A 108 34.39 -17.34 -7.74
CA TYR A 108 35.09 -18.30 -6.86
C TYR A 108 34.24 -19.34 -6.13
N GLN A 109 34.32 -20.52 -6.73
CA GLN A 109 33.93 -21.81 -6.20
C GLN A 109 35.13 -22.33 -5.39
N TYR A 110 35.01 -22.50 -4.06
CA TYR A 110 35.43 -23.67 -3.26
C TYR A 110 35.62 -23.41 -1.75
N THR A 111 35.13 -24.40 -0.98
CA THR A 111 35.49 -24.90 0.36
C THR A 111 35.17 -24.11 1.65
N MET A 112 34.21 -24.72 2.37
CA MET A 112 34.17 -24.99 3.81
C MET A 112 33.97 -23.81 4.78
N ALA A 113 32.71 -23.55 5.12
CA ALA A 113 32.29 -23.09 6.45
C ALA A 113 30.92 -23.70 6.80
N PRO A 114 30.68 -24.24 8.02
CA PRO A 114 29.41 -24.84 8.42
C PRO A 114 28.36 -23.78 8.81
N TYR A 115 28.44 -22.57 8.24
CA TYR A 115 27.52 -21.46 8.51
C TYR A 115 26.60 -21.13 7.32
N SER A 116 26.68 -21.90 6.23
CA SER A 116 25.84 -21.72 5.03
C SER A 116 24.35 -21.94 5.29
N SER A 117 23.98 -22.90 6.13
CA SER A 117 22.58 -23.17 6.49
C SER A 117 22.00 -22.10 7.40
N VAL A 118 22.78 -21.57 8.34
CA VAL A 118 22.33 -20.53 9.28
C VAL A 118 22.20 -19.17 8.59
N ILE A 119 23.08 -18.84 7.65
CA ILE A 119 22.97 -17.60 6.86
C ILE A 119 21.83 -17.70 5.84
N SER A 120 21.62 -18.87 5.20
CA SER A 120 20.44 -19.11 4.35
C SER A 120 19.13 -19.05 5.15
N MET A 121 19.13 -19.57 6.39
CA MET A 121 18.00 -19.53 7.30
C MET A 121 17.76 -18.12 7.87
N PHE A 122 18.81 -17.32 8.10
CA PHE A 122 18.71 -15.92 8.54
C PHE A 122 18.30 -14.97 7.42
N VAL A 123 18.72 -15.21 6.18
CA VAL A 123 18.31 -14.41 5.01
C VAL A 123 16.87 -14.75 4.58
N CYS A 124 16.36 -15.93 4.95
CA CYS A 124 14.96 -16.30 4.78
C CYS A 124 14.03 -15.68 5.84
N LEU A 125 14.59 -15.18 6.95
CA LEU A 125 13.84 -14.59 8.04
C LEU A 125 13.48 -13.13 7.73
N PHE A 126 12.19 -12.94 7.41
CA PHE A 126 11.41 -11.70 7.44
C PHE A 126 11.34 -10.80 6.19
N PHE A 127 11.05 -11.39 5.02
CA PHE A 127 10.24 -10.66 4.04
C PHE A 127 8.76 -10.92 4.34
N LEU A 128 8.14 -10.08 5.17
CA LEU A 128 6.69 -10.07 5.31
C LEU A 128 6.06 -9.68 3.98
N GLN A 129 5.14 -10.49 3.49
CA GLN A 129 4.45 -10.24 2.23
C GLN A 129 3.05 -9.69 2.46
N ILE A 130 2.60 -8.79 1.60
CA ILE A 130 1.20 -8.40 1.46
C ILE A 130 0.64 -8.98 0.17
N LEU A 131 -0.51 -9.63 0.30
CA LEU A 131 -1.30 -10.11 -0.84
C LEU A 131 -2.51 -9.23 -1.05
N VAL A 132 -2.68 -8.75 -2.28
CA VAL A 132 -3.81 -7.94 -2.71
C VAL A 132 -4.66 -8.77 -3.67
N ILE A 133 -5.96 -8.86 -3.38
CA ILE A 133 -6.93 -9.59 -4.19
C ILE A 133 -8.06 -8.64 -4.59
N PHE A 134 -8.32 -8.57 -5.89
CA PHE A 134 -9.50 -7.90 -6.41
C PHE A 134 -10.66 -8.89 -6.45
N CYS A 135 -11.79 -8.49 -5.87
CA CYS A 135 -13.06 -9.22 -5.99
C CYS A 135 -13.84 -8.65 -7.17
N GLY A 136 -14.45 -9.52 -7.98
CA GLY A 136 -15.26 -9.11 -9.11
C GLY A 136 -16.60 -8.47 -8.71
N THR A 137 -17.48 -8.31 -9.71
CA THR A 137 -18.80 -7.66 -9.58
C THR A 137 -19.81 -8.45 -8.76
N LEU A 138 -19.57 -9.75 -8.54
CA LEU A 138 -20.51 -10.63 -7.84
C LEU A 138 -20.62 -10.27 -6.35
N GLU A 139 -21.83 -10.45 -5.80
CA GLU A 139 -22.05 -10.29 -4.37
C GLU A 139 -21.17 -11.26 -3.56
N ILE A 140 -20.58 -10.71 -2.51
CA ILE A 140 -19.61 -11.44 -1.70
C ILE A 140 -20.37 -12.18 -0.60
N ARG A 141 -20.73 -13.43 -0.92
CA ARG A 141 -21.36 -14.39 0.00
C ARG A 141 -20.32 -15.17 0.80
N LYS A 142 -20.75 -15.80 1.91
CA LYS A 142 -19.89 -16.62 2.77
C LYS A 142 -19.12 -17.69 1.98
N ARG A 143 -19.81 -18.42 1.07
CA ARG A 143 -19.20 -19.47 0.24
C ARG A 143 -18.06 -18.94 -0.63
N ASN A 144 -18.29 -17.82 -1.31
CA ASN A 144 -17.30 -17.21 -2.20
C ASN A 144 -16.08 -16.74 -1.41
N MET A 145 -16.29 -16.13 -0.23
CA MET A 145 -15.21 -15.71 0.64
C MET A 145 -14.35 -16.87 1.14
N VAL A 146 -14.98 -17.94 1.60
CA VAL A 146 -14.24 -19.15 2.01
C VAL A 146 -13.45 -19.71 0.83
N GLY A 147 -14.03 -19.72 -0.37
CA GLY A 147 -13.33 -20.10 -1.61
C GLY A 147 -12.08 -19.24 -1.87
N ILE A 148 -12.22 -17.91 -1.86
CA ILE A 148 -11.10 -16.98 -2.09
C ILE A 148 -9.99 -17.18 -1.04
N LEU A 149 -10.35 -17.30 0.24
CA LEU A 149 -9.37 -17.51 1.32
C LEU A 149 -8.69 -18.88 1.24
N SER A 150 -9.41 -19.91 0.79
CA SER A 150 -8.84 -21.26 0.63
C SER A 150 -7.77 -21.34 -0.47
N GLN A 151 -7.85 -20.47 -1.47
CA GLN A 151 -6.84 -20.39 -2.53
C GLN A 151 -5.52 -19.76 -2.08
N ILE A 152 -5.47 -19.19 -0.87
CA ILE A 152 -4.26 -18.58 -0.31
C ILE A 152 -3.39 -19.70 0.27
N VAL A 153 -2.42 -20.15 -0.52
CA VAL A 153 -1.52 -21.27 -0.18
C VAL A 153 -0.46 -20.86 0.85
N ASN A 154 0.10 -19.65 0.73
CA ASN A 154 1.23 -19.18 1.55
C ASN A 154 0.77 -18.39 2.77
N LYS A 155 0.09 -19.02 3.72
CA LYS A 155 -0.45 -18.31 4.89
C LYS A 155 0.63 -17.84 5.87
N GLU A 156 1.75 -18.54 5.93
CA GLU A 156 2.81 -18.28 6.92
C GLU A 156 3.73 -17.12 6.54
N THR A 157 3.82 -16.77 5.25
CA THR A 157 4.65 -15.64 4.77
C THR A 157 3.87 -14.32 4.68
N LEU A 158 2.55 -14.38 4.82
CA LEU A 158 1.64 -13.24 4.67
C LEU A 158 1.36 -12.60 6.02
N ASP A 159 1.74 -11.33 6.16
CA ASP A 159 1.37 -10.51 7.33
C ASP A 159 -0.06 -9.99 7.21
N ARG A 160 -0.44 -9.59 5.99
CA ARG A 160 -1.69 -8.89 5.75
C ARG A 160 -2.24 -9.17 4.35
N VAL A 161 -3.56 -9.28 4.27
CA VAL A 161 -4.31 -9.46 3.02
C VAL A 161 -5.19 -8.25 2.79
N ILE A 162 -5.10 -7.66 1.60
CA ILE A 162 -5.95 -6.54 1.19
C ILE A 162 -6.96 -7.04 0.16
N LEU A 163 -8.24 -6.89 0.48
CA LEU A 163 -9.35 -7.26 -0.39
C LEU A 163 -10.00 -5.99 -0.96
N ILE A 164 -10.09 -5.92 -2.28
CA ILE A 164 -10.73 -4.80 -2.98
C ILE A 164 -12.09 -5.28 -3.45
N LEU A 165 -13.12 -4.67 -2.91
CA LEU A 165 -14.51 -5.03 -3.13
C LEU A 165 -15.11 -4.06 -4.15
N GLN A 166 -15.76 -4.60 -5.15
CA GLN A 166 -16.61 -3.81 -6.05
C GLN A 166 -18.05 -3.74 -5.55
N SER A 167 -18.51 -4.82 -4.93
CA SER A 167 -19.87 -4.98 -4.44
C SER A 167 -19.91 -5.03 -2.91
N LYS A 168 -21.10 -4.81 -2.34
CA LYS A 168 -21.30 -4.87 -0.89
C LYS A 168 -21.09 -6.29 -0.38
N MET A 169 -20.44 -6.39 0.78
CA MET A 169 -20.19 -7.66 1.48
C MET A 169 -21.29 -7.98 2.49
N ASN A 170 -21.70 -9.24 2.58
CA ASN A 170 -22.66 -9.69 3.58
C ASN A 170 -22.05 -9.69 5.01
N SER A 171 -22.86 -9.48 6.05
CA SER A 171 -22.43 -9.56 7.45
C SER A 171 -21.84 -10.92 7.81
N TYR A 172 -22.37 -12.02 7.25
CA TYR A 172 -21.81 -13.36 7.44
C TYR A 172 -20.39 -13.50 6.85
N ALA A 173 -20.11 -12.83 5.74
CA ALA A 173 -18.78 -12.82 5.13
C ALA A 173 -17.79 -12.01 5.99
N ARG A 174 -18.23 -10.90 6.60
CA ARG A 174 -17.41 -10.12 7.55
C ARG A 174 -17.00 -10.94 8.78
N LYS A 175 -17.89 -11.79 9.30
CA LYS A 175 -17.56 -12.69 10.41
C LYS A 175 -16.44 -13.68 10.05
N VAL A 176 -16.47 -14.23 8.84
CA VAL A 176 -15.40 -15.13 8.35
C VAL A 176 -14.07 -14.41 8.25
N LEU A 177 -14.06 -13.13 7.86
CA LEU A 177 -12.84 -12.32 7.82
C LEU A 177 -12.25 -12.08 9.22
N ALA A 178 -13.11 -11.83 10.21
CA ALA A 178 -12.67 -11.61 11.59
C ALA A 178 -12.09 -12.88 12.25
N GLU A 179 -12.51 -14.07 11.81
CA GLU A 179 -12.02 -15.36 12.29
C GLU A 179 -10.74 -15.82 11.57
N TYR A 180 -10.34 -15.14 10.50
CA TYR A 180 -9.15 -15.51 9.73
C TYR A 180 -7.86 -15.19 10.51
N PRO A 181 -6.85 -16.09 10.53
CA PRO A 181 -5.65 -15.90 11.34
C PRO A 181 -4.75 -14.74 10.88
N VAL A 182 -4.83 -14.36 9.59
CA VAL A 182 -4.06 -13.24 9.04
C VAL A 182 -4.94 -11.99 9.03
N LYS A 183 -4.35 -10.82 9.26
CA LYS A 183 -5.09 -9.57 9.24
C LYS A 183 -5.62 -9.27 7.83
N VAL A 184 -6.92 -9.08 7.70
CA VAL A 184 -7.56 -8.76 6.43
C VAL A 184 -8.10 -7.32 6.44
N GLU A 185 -7.66 -6.51 5.48
CA GLU A 185 -8.20 -5.18 5.21
C GLU A 185 -9.14 -5.23 4.01
N THR A 186 -10.28 -4.56 4.10
CA THR A 186 -11.21 -4.43 2.96
C THR A 186 -11.25 -2.99 2.49
N PHE A 187 -11.20 -2.77 1.18
CA PHE A 187 -11.39 -1.46 0.53
C PHE A 187 -12.49 -1.54 -0.51
N GLN A 188 -13.32 -0.50 -0.60
CA GLN A 188 -14.21 -0.37 -1.76
C GLN A 188 -13.42 0.18 -2.92
N ILE A 189 -13.67 -0.31 -4.14
CA ILE A 189 -13.00 0.19 -5.34
C ILE A 189 -13.19 1.71 -5.51
N THR A 190 -14.33 2.24 -5.05
CA THR A 190 -14.68 3.66 -5.08
C THR A 190 -13.76 4.52 -4.21
N GLU A 191 -13.24 3.98 -3.11
CA GLU A 191 -12.34 4.70 -2.20
C GLU A 191 -10.92 4.83 -2.79
N LEU A 192 -10.55 3.94 -3.72
CA LEU A 192 -9.23 3.89 -4.34
C LEU A 192 -9.17 4.61 -5.70
N LEU A 193 -10.28 5.15 -6.20
CA LEU A 193 -10.29 5.85 -7.50
C LEU A 193 -9.42 7.11 -7.50
N VAL A 194 -9.27 7.73 -6.32
CA VAL A 194 -8.46 8.94 -6.12
C VAL A 194 -7.59 8.72 -4.90
N ASN A 195 -6.30 9.03 -5.01
CA ASN A 195 -5.41 8.97 -3.86
C ASN A 195 -5.69 10.15 -2.92
N ILE A 196 -6.16 9.85 -1.71
CA ILE A 196 -6.50 10.83 -0.68
C ILE A 196 -5.30 11.62 -0.18
N THR A 197 -4.08 11.07 -0.27
CA THR A 197 -2.87 11.75 0.22
C THR A 197 -2.46 12.92 -0.67
N LYS A 198 -2.82 12.88 -1.95
CA LYS A 198 -2.42 13.89 -2.96
C LYS A 198 -3.40 15.05 -3.09
N HIS A 199 -4.30 15.23 -2.13
CA HIS A 199 -5.25 16.34 -2.12
C HIS A 199 -4.54 17.67 -1.83
N PHE A 200 -5.04 18.80 -2.34
CA PHE A 200 -4.41 20.14 -2.26
C PHE A 200 -3.90 20.57 -0.87
N LEU A 201 -4.62 20.22 0.20
CA LEU A 201 -4.24 20.58 1.58
C LEU A 201 -3.10 19.70 2.16
N GLU A 202 -2.75 18.61 1.47
CA GLU A 202 -1.72 17.59 1.74
C GLU A 202 -1.04 17.67 3.13
N PRO A 203 -1.74 17.28 4.21
CA PRO A 203 -1.06 17.06 5.48
C PRO A 203 -0.14 15.85 5.37
N LYS A 204 1.08 15.97 5.87
CA LYS A 204 2.02 14.84 5.96
C LYS A 204 1.71 14.02 7.20
N HIS A 205 1.48 12.73 7.00
CA HIS A 205 1.16 11.79 8.06
C HIS A 205 2.35 10.87 8.31
N GLU A 206 2.85 10.86 9.54
CA GLU A 206 3.97 10.02 9.98
C GLU A 206 3.52 9.15 11.15
N ILE A 207 3.71 7.84 11.06
CA ILE A 207 3.41 6.90 12.14
C ILE A 207 4.55 6.95 13.15
N LEU A 208 4.23 7.20 14.42
CA LEU A 208 5.24 7.22 15.49
C LEU A 208 5.55 5.80 15.98
N THR A 209 6.84 5.55 16.22
CA THR A 209 7.30 4.34 16.91
C THR A 209 6.91 4.38 18.40
N PRO A 210 6.87 3.23 19.10
CA PRO A 210 6.56 3.22 20.54
C PRO A 210 7.55 4.06 21.37
N GLU A 211 8.83 4.11 20.97
CA GLU A 211 9.84 4.94 21.63
C GLU A 211 9.57 6.45 21.43
N GLU A 212 9.21 6.86 20.20
CA GLU A 212 8.85 8.25 19.89
C GLU A 212 7.54 8.65 20.58
N LYS A 213 6.56 7.73 20.64
CA LYS A 213 5.32 7.90 21.39
C LYS A 213 5.62 8.14 22.88
N GLN A 214 6.45 7.31 23.51
CA GLN A 214 6.80 7.47 24.91
C GLN A 214 7.52 8.80 25.17
N LYS A 215 8.47 9.18 24.31
CA LYS A 215 9.15 10.48 24.37
C LYS A 215 8.16 11.65 24.28
N LEU A 216 7.13 11.53 23.44
CA LEU A 216 6.08 12.54 23.30
C LEU A 216 5.25 12.67 24.57
N LEU A 217 4.80 11.55 25.15
CA LEU A 217 4.02 11.54 26.38
C LEU A 217 4.82 12.16 27.54
N SER A 218 6.10 11.81 27.66
CA SER A 218 7.00 12.41 28.65
C SER A 218 7.23 13.90 28.41
N LYS A 219 7.40 14.33 27.15
CA LYS A 219 7.66 15.74 26.80
C LYS A 219 6.52 16.68 27.20
N TYR A 220 5.28 16.23 27.02
CA TYR A 220 4.10 17.03 27.32
C TYR A 220 3.46 16.69 28.68
N ASN A 221 3.91 15.63 29.35
CA ASN A 221 3.32 15.10 30.58
C ASN A 221 1.81 14.80 30.42
N ILE A 222 1.48 14.07 29.36
CA ILE A 222 0.11 13.75 28.92
C ILE A 222 -0.08 12.22 28.91
N GLU A 223 -1.29 11.76 29.21
CA GLU A 223 -1.69 10.36 29.06
C GLU A 223 -2.27 10.05 27.67
N ASP A 224 -2.18 8.79 27.21
CA ASP A 224 -2.73 8.35 25.92
C ASP A 224 -4.20 8.73 25.70
N LYS A 225 -5.00 8.80 26.78
CA LYS A 225 -6.43 9.13 26.73
C LYS A 225 -6.72 10.60 26.41
N GLN A 226 -5.77 11.48 26.69
CA GLN A 226 -5.88 12.93 26.50
C GLN A 226 -5.51 13.37 25.09
N LEU A 227 -4.85 12.50 24.31
CA LEU A 227 -4.56 12.78 22.91
C LEU A 227 -5.86 12.84 22.09
N PRO A 228 -5.96 13.76 21.10
CA PRO A 228 -7.04 13.76 20.13
C PRO A 228 -7.17 12.38 19.48
N LYS A 229 -8.41 11.88 19.40
CA LYS A 229 -8.70 10.52 18.93
C LYS A 229 -9.00 10.52 17.44
N MET A 230 -8.61 9.44 16.77
CA MET A 230 -8.93 9.14 15.38
C MET A 230 -9.54 7.74 15.32
N VAL A 231 -10.65 7.56 14.60
CA VAL A 231 -11.29 6.26 14.44
C VAL A 231 -10.45 5.38 13.52
N GLU A 232 -10.37 4.08 13.77
CA GLU A 232 -9.71 3.14 12.85
C GLU A 232 -10.28 3.16 11.43
N ASP A 233 -11.59 3.40 11.31
CA ASP A 233 -12.32 3.47 10.04
C ASP A 233 -12.04 4.77 9.25
N ASP A 234 -11.28 5.72 9.82
CA ASP A 234 -10.87 6.93 9.10
C ASP A 234 -10.09 6.58 7.83
N ALA A 235 -10.31 7.32 6.74
CA ALA A 235 -9.71 7.04 5.45
C ALA A 235 -8.17 7.03 5.52
N ILE A 236 -7.56 7.92 6.32
CA ILE A 236 -6.11 8.00 6.48
C ILE A 236 -5.59 6.85 7.36
N ALA A 237 -6.30 6.52 8.44
CA ALA A 237 -5.96 5.39 9.30
C ALA A 237 -5.96 4.07 8.50
N ARG A 238 -7.02 3.86 7.69
CA ARG A 238 -7.11 2.74 6.75
C ARG A 238 -6.04 2.78 5.67
N TYR A 239 -5.73 3.95 5.10
CA TYR A 239 -4.70 4.08 4.05
C TYR A 239 -3.32 3.63 4.55
N TYR A 240 -2.91 4.02 5.74
CA TYR A 240 -1.62 3.62 6.32
C TYR A 240 -1.66 2.28 7.07
N GLY A 241 -2.85 1.72 7.32
CA GLY A 241 -3.01 0.44 8.03
C GLY A 241 -2.69 0.54 9.53
N VAL A 242 -2.89 1.72 10.12
CA VAL A 242 -2.56 2.05 11.52
C VAL A 242 -3.47 1.30 12.48
N GLU A 243 -2.89 0.78 13.57
CA GLU A 243 -3.61 -0.03 14.56
C GLU A 243 -4.00 0.78 15.80
N LYS A 244 -4.98 0.27 16.56
CA LYS A 244 -5.42 0.89 17.81
C LYS A 244 -4.23 1.13 18.75
N GLY A 245 -4.20 2.31 19.35
CA GLY A 245 -3.16 2.75 20.29
C GLY A 245 -1.89 3.30 19.64
N GLN A 246 -1.76 3.25 18.31
CA GLN A 246 -0.70 3.96 17.59
C GLN A 246 -1.04 5.45 17.46
N VAL A 247 0.01 6.27 17.38
CA VAL A 247 -0.11 7.73 17.27
C VAL A 247 0.42 8.18 15.91
N VAL A 248 -0.40 8.96 15.20
CA VAL A 248 -0.05 9.56 13.92
C VAL A 248 0.26 11.02 14.15
N LYS A 249 1.43 11.45 13.69
CA LYS A 249 1.84 12.85 13.63
C LYS A 249 1.36 13.42 12.29
N VAL A 250 0.59 14.50 12.38
CA VAL A 250 0.03 15.21 11.23
C VAL A 250 0.73 16.57 11.14
N THR A 251 1.42 16.81 10.04
CA THR A 251 2.11 18.08 9.77
C THR A 251 1.39 18.80 8.64
N CYS A 252 0.76 19.92 8.95
CA CYS A 252 0.10 20.78 7.97
C CYS A 252 1.05 21.93 7.58
N GLY A 253 1.37 22.03 6.29
CA GLY A 253 2.11 23.17 5.75
C GLY A 253 1.15 24.34 5.51
N GLY A 254 1.26 25.41 6.31
CA GLY A 254 0.54 26.65 6.06
C GLY A 254 1.36 27.60 5.18
N ALA A 255 0.70 28.39 4.34
CA ALA A 255 1.35 29.38 3.48
C ALA A 255 1.91 30.60 4.25
N ILE A 256 1.51 30.81 5.51
CA ILE A 256 1.72 32.07 6.26
C ILE A 256 2.39 31.85 7.63
N THR A 257 2.35 30.65 8.21
CA THR A 257 2.81 30.38 9.59
C THR A 257 3.77 29.19 9.67
N SER A 258 4.48 29.07 10.79
CA SER A 258 5.20 27.85 11.17
C SER A 258 4.30 26.62 11.00
N SER A 259 4.88 25.52 10.54
CA SER A 259 4.17 24.26 10.31
C SER A 259 3.40 23.84 11.56
N LEU A 260 2.08 23.60 11.41
CA LEU A 260 1.26 23.13 12.51
C LEU A 260 1.45 21.63 12.64
N VAL A 261 1.99 21.19 13.77
CA VAL A 261 2.17 19.77 14.09
C VAL A 261 1.12 19.36 15.12
N THR A 262 0.32 18.37 14.77
CA THR A 262 -0.67 17.77 15.67
C THR A 262 -0.46 16.27 15.78
N TYR A 263 -0.91 15.67 16.88
CA TYR A 263 -0.78 14.25 17.14
C TYR A 263 -2.16 13.66 17.41
N ARG A 264 -2.48 12.54 16.76
CA ARG A 264 -3.75 11.85 16.93
C ARG A 264 -3.52 10.39 17.27
N CYS A 265 -4.24 9.87 18.26
CA CYS A 265 -4.19 8.47 18.69
C CYS A 265 -5.35 7.69 18.07
N VAL A 266 -5.08 6.50 17.52
CA VAL A 266 -6.12 5.66 16.92
C VAL A 266 -6.86 4.84 17.99
N VAL A 267 -8.19 4.85 17.95
CA VAL A 267 -9.08 4.16 18.91
C VAL A 267 -10.07 3.22 18.24
#